data_AF-A0A968XYG4-F1
#
_entry.id   AF-A0A968XYG4-F1
#
_cell.length_a   1.000
_cell.length_b   1.000
_cell.length_c   1.000
_cell.angle_alpha   90.00
_cell.angle_beta   90.00
_cell.angle_gamma   90.00
#
_symmetry.space_group_name_H-M   'P 1'
#
loop_
_entity.id
_entity.type
_entity.pdbx_description
1 polymer ?
#
loop_
_entity_poly.entity_id
_entity_poly.type
_entity_poly.pdbx_seq_one_letter_code
_entity_poly.pdbx_strand_id
1 'polypeptide(L)'
;MSKVLVILGELSDRDIDWMLANGTRTRISAGTKLIAEGKPLDALYIILDGTLSVSVAALGGKEIGKILCGEVLGEMSFVDARLPSASVTAIEECLILSIPRRLLAEKLEQDVLFSLRFYRAITKFLSSRLRGTVRRFGEDTDYLIYQDPDDEGVSQQLVENPDLAKSRFEWLLQRLKGT
;
A
#
# COMPACT_ATOMS: atom_id res chain seq x y z
N MET A 1 -13.51 1.32 4.32
CA MET A 1 -12.47 2.00 5.14
C MET A 1 -11.46 1.03 5.80
N SER A 2 -11.42 -0.28 5.49
CA SER A 2 -10.59 -1.27 6.25
C SER A 2 -9.19 -1.59 5.68
N LYS A 3 -8.78 -1.02 4.53
CA LYS A 3 -7.48 -1.33 3.90
C LYS A 3 -6.35 -0.38 4.29
N VAL A 4 -6.70 0.78 4.84
CA VAL A 4 -5.85 1.96 5.10
C VAL A 4 -4.69 1.69 6.08
N LEU A 5 -4.64 0.52 6.72
CA LEU A 5 -4.02 0.36 8.04
C LEU A 5 -3.01 -0.78 8.15
N VAL A 6 -2.92 -1.66 7.14
CA VAL A 6 -2.16 -2.91 7.31
C VAL A 6 -0.66 -2.64 7.41
N ILE A 7 -0.10 -1.74 6.58
CA ILE A 7 1.35 -1.54 6.57
C ILE A 7 1.82 -0.74 7.79
N LEU A 8 1.10 0.31 8.17
CA LEU A 8 1.47 1.14 9.33
C LEU A 8 1.25 0.45 10.68
N GLY A 9 0.35 -0.52 10.75
CA GLY A 9 0.15 -1.32 11.96
C GLY A 9 1.37 -2.17 12.34
N GLU A 10 2.15 -2.61 11.35
CA GLU A 10 3.32 -3.47 11.59
C GLU A 10 4.60 -2.69 11.89
N LEU A 11 4.63 -1.41 11.53
CA LEU A 11 5.79 -0.54 11.70
C LEU A 11 5.80 0.06 13.12
N SER A 12 7.00 0.21 13.68
CA SER A 12 7.20 0.93 14.94
C SER A 12 7.20 2.44 14.70
N ASP A 13 7.03 3.22 15.78
CA ASP A 13 7.03 4.68 15.68
C ASP A 13 8.38 5.22 15.14
N ARG A 14 9.49 4.54 15.45
CA ARG A 14 10.82 4.88 14.90
C ARG A 14 10.92 4.62 13.40
N ASP A 15 10.26 3.58 12.90
CA ASP A 15 10.23 3.28 11.47
C ASP A 15 9.43 4.34 10.72
N ILE A 16 8.27 4.72 11.29
CA ILE A 16 7.43 5.80 10.78
C ILE A 16 8.23 7.11 10.75
N ASP A 17 8.89 7.47 11.86
CA ASP A 17 9.69 8.68 11.95
C ASP A 17 10.82 8.70 10.92
N TRP A 18 11.47 7.56 10.70
CA TRP A 18 12.47 7.43 9.65
C TRP A 18 11.86 7.64 8.25
N MET A 19 10.71 7.04 7.96
CA MET A 19 10.01 7.21 6.68
C MET A 19 9.56 8.65 6.44
N LEU A 20 9.12 9.35 7.49
CA LEU A 20 8.75 10.76 7.42
C LEU A 20 9.96 11.68 7.20
N ALA A 21 11.11 11.36 7.81
CA ALA A 21 12.34 12.13 7.67
C ALA A 21 13.04 11.92 6.32
N ASN A 22 12.87 10.75 5.70
CA ASN A 22 13.52 10.37 4.44
C ASN A 22 12.56 10.36 3.24
N GLY A 23 11.27 10.59 3.47
CA GLY A 23 10.26 10.72 2.44
C GLY A 23 9.94 12.18 2.13
N THR A 24 9.46 12.44 0.91
CA THR A 24 8.97 13.76 0.50
C THR A 24 7.46 13.74 0.41
N ARG A 25 6.80 14.74 1.02
CA ARG A 25 5.36 14.94 0.90
C ARG A 25 5.09 15.76 -0.35
N THR A 26 4.22 15.26 -1.21
CA THR A 26 3.90 15.93 -2.47
C THR A 26 2.39 15.94 -2.67
N ARG A 27 1.86 17.09 -3.08
CA ARG A 27 0.50 17.15 -3.65
C ARG A 27 0.60 16.94 -5.15
N ILE A 28 -0.23 16.05 -5.67
CA ILE A 28 -0.37 15.82 -7.11
C ILE A 28 -1.78 16.18 -7.53
N SER A 29 -1.91 16.89 -8.66
CA SER A 29 -3.21 17.27 -9.20
C SER A 29 -3.89 16.10 -9.91
N ALA A 30 -5.21 16.19 -10.07
CA ALA A 30 -5.96 15.28 -10.93
C ALA A 30 -5.30 15.16 -12.33
N GLY A 31 -5.30 13.95 -12.88
CA GLY A 31 -4.64 13.62 -14.14
C GLY A 31 -3.14 13.34 -14.04
N THR A 32 -2.50 13.59 -12.88
CA THR A 32 -1.07 13.26 -12.71
C THR A 32 -0.86 11.75 -12.72
N LYS A 33 -0.06 11.27 -13.68
CA LYS A 33 0.35 9.87 -13.75
C LYS A 33 1.50 9.61 -12.77
N LEU A 34 1.19 9.01 -11.63
CA LEU A 34 2.14 8.69 -10.57
C LEU A 34 3.02 7.50 -10.94
N ILE A 35 2.42 6.46 -11.53
CA ILE A 35 3.11 5.26 -11.99
C ILE A 35 2.76 5.04 -13.46
N ALA A 36 3.77 4.77 -14.28
CA ALA A 36 3.59 4.38 -15.67
C ALA A 36 3.93 2.89 -15.83
N GLU A 37 3.00 2.15 -16.43
CA GLU A 37 3.21 0.74 -16.79
C GLU A 37 4.49 0.55 -17.61
N GLY A 38 5.27 -0.48 -17.27
CA GLY A 38 6.50 -0.82 -17.97
C GLY A 38 7.64 0.20 -17.83
N LYS A 39 7.52 1.21 -16.95
CA LYS A 39 8.59 2.18 -16.70
C LYS A 39 9.23 1.96 -15.32
N PRO A 40 10.55 2.22 -15.17
CA PRO A 40 11.20 2.17 -13.86
C PRO A 40 10.51 3.02 -12.82
N LEU A 41 10.61 2.59 -11.55
CA LEU A 41 10.02 3.28 -10.42
C LEU A 41 11.10 3.59 -9.37
N ASP A 42 11.28 4.87 -9.10
CA ASP A 42 12.38 5.36 -8.24
C ASP A 42 11.99 5.54 -6.78
N ALA A 43 10.72 5.32 -6.45
CA ALA A 43 10.19 5.50 -5.10
C ALA A 43 9.06 4.51 -4.77
N LEU A 44 8.91 4.24 -3.48
CA LEU A 44 7.69 3.67 -2.90
C LEU A 44 6.76 4.84 -2.55
N TYR A 45 5.45 4.68 -2.77
CA TYR A 45 4.47 5.72 -2.48
C TYR A 45 3.46 5.27 -1.46
N ILE A 46 3.11 6.16 -0.53
CA ILE A 46 2.01 5.98 0.41
C ILE A 46 0.97 7.05 0.12
N ILE A 47 -0.27 6.65 -0.09
CA ILE A 47 -1.37 7.58 -0.33
C ILE A 47 -1.85 8.10 1.03
N LEU A 48 -1.70 9.39 1.27
CA LEU A 48 -2.07 10.04 2.53
C LEU A 48 -3.47 10.66 2.47
N ASP A 49 -3.89 11.08 1.28
CA ASP A 49 -5.22 11.60 1.00
C ASP A 49 -5.52 11.53 -0.50
N GLY A 50 -6.81 11.46 -0.84
CA GLY A 50 -7.31 11.37 -2.21
C GLY A 50 -7.39 9.94 -2.78
N THR A 51 -7.65 9.87 -4.09
CA THR A 51 -7.94 8.63 -4.82
C THR A 51 -7.18 8.58 -6.15
N LEU A 52 -6.69 7.39 -6.51
CA LEU A 52 -6.04 7.14 -7.79
C LEU A 52 -6.73 6.00 -8.54
N SER A 53 -6.73 6.06 -9.87
CA SER A 53 -7.19 4.99 -10.75
C SER A 53 -6.03 4.11 -11.18
N VAL A 54 -6.30 2.82 -11.37
CA VAL A 54 -5.36 1.82 -11.92
C VAL A 54 -5.85 1.41 -13.30
N SER A 55 -4.98 1.46 -14.30
CA SER A 55 -5.29 1.04 -15.67
C SER A 55 -4.17 0.23 -16.29
N VAL A 56 -4.52 -0.63 -17.26
CA VAL A 56 -3.56 -1.49 -17.98
C VAL A 56 -3.72 -1.28 -19.47
N ALA A 57 -2.60 -1.10 -20.18
CA ALA A 57 -2.56 -0.88 -21.61
C ALA A 57 -3.21 -2.02 -22.42
N ALA A 58 -3.03 -3.27 -21.99
CA ALA A 58 -3.62 -4.46 -22.63
C ALA A 58 -5.17 -4.43 -22.66
N LEU A 59 -5.80 -3.65 -21.76
CA LEU A 59 -7.25 -3.46 -21.71
C LEU A 59 -7.67 -2.10 -22.29
N GLY A 60 -6.88 -1.54 -23.21
CA GLY A 60 -7.16 -0.24 -23.84
C GLY A 60 -7.06 0.94 -22.87
N GLY A 61 -6.32 0.79 -21.77
CA GLY A 61 -6.22 1.84 -20.73
C GLY A 61 -7.47 1.97 -19.86
N LYS A 62 -8.38 0.99 -19.90
CA LYS A 62 -9.56 0.96 -19.03
C LYS A 62 -9.16 0.91 -17.56
N GLU A 63 -9.90 1.63 -16.72
CA GLU A 63 -9.78 1.53 -15.26
C GLU A 63 -10.18 0.12 -14.80
N ILE A 64 -9.27 -0.54 -14.07
CA ILE A 64 -9.47 -1.89 -13.50
C ILE A 64 -9.58 -1.87 -11.97
N GLY A 65 -9.38 -0.71 -11.36
CA GLY A 65 -9.44 -0.56 -9.92
C GLY A 65 -9.09 0.84 -9.48
N LYS A 66 -9.32 1.08 -8.18
CA LYS A 66 -8.96 2.32 -7.51
C LYS A 66 -8.05 2.02 -6.33
N ILE A 67 -7.16 2.97 -6.07
CA ILE A 67 -6.28 3.03 -4.93
C ILE A 67 -6.79 4.15 -4.03
N LEU A 68 -6.98 3.83 -2.76
CA LEU A 68 -7.49 4.74 -1.75
C LEU A 68 -6.37 5.17 -0.80
N CYS A 69 -6.66 6.20 -0.01
CA CYS A 69 -5.89 6.60 1.15
C CYS A 69 -5.46 5.39 2.02
N GLY A 70 -4.21 5.41 2.48
CA GLY A 70 -3.55 4.38 3.28
C GLY A 70 -3.04 3.16 2.52
N GLU A 71 -3.23 3.09 1.20
CA GLU A 71 -2.59 2.08 0.38
C GLU A 71 -1.15 2.48 0.00
N VAL A 72 -0.34 1.46 -0.25
CA VAL A 72 1.05 1.59 -0.72
C VAL A 72 1.12 1.18 -2.18
N LEU A 73 1.93 1.90 -2.94
CA LEU A 73 2.18 1.66 -4.37
C LEU A 73 3.66 1.51 -4.66
N GLY A 74 3.96 0.68 -5.65
CA GLY A 74 5.33 0.37 -6.06
C GLY A 74 5.96 -0.75 -5.23
N GLU A 75 5.22 -1.30 -4.27
CA GLU A 75 5.62 -2.38 -3.39
C GLU A 75 5.95 -3.67 -4.14
N MET A 76 5.17 -4.02 -5.18
CA MET A 76 5.42 -5.21 -5.99
C MET A 76 6.78 -5.07 -6.71
N SER A 77 6.94 -3.99 -7.46
CA SER A 77 8.21 -3.65 -8.12
C SER A 77 9.38 -3.49 -7.16
N PHE A 78 9.10 -3.10 -5.91
CA PHE A 78 10.11 -3.04 -4.87
C PHE A 78 10.59 -4.45 -4.48
N VAL A 79 9.65 -5.35 -4.18
CA VAL A 79 9.92 -6.70 -3.66
C VAL A 79 10.55 -7.62 -4.70
N ASP A 80 10.04 -7.65 -5.94
CA ASP A 80 10.45 -8.62 -6.96
C ASP A 80 11.33 -8.04 -8.07
N ALA A 81 11.67 -6.75 -7.96
CA ALA A 81 12.47 -5.99 -8.92
C ALA A 81 11.91 -5.95 -10.36
N ARG A 82 10.61 -6.20 -10.55
CA ARG A 82 9.96 -6.11 -11.86
C ARG A 82 9.40 -4.72 -12.12
N LEU A 83 9.22 -4.40 -13.40
CA LEU A 83 8.57 -3.16 -13.82
C LEU A 83 7.08 -3.17 -13.42
N PRO A 84 6.47 -2.01 -13.16
CA PRO A 84 5.05 -1.91 -12.82
C PRO A 84 4.18 -2.53 -13.92
N SER A 85 3.22 -3.35 -13.51
CA SER A 85 2.28 -4.04 -14.40
C SER A 85 1.05 -3.21 -14.79
N ALA A 86 0.91 -2.01 -14.23
CA ALA A 86 -0.22 -1.13 -14.47
C ALA A 86 0.21 0.34 -14.30
N SER A 87 -0.53 1.23 -14.93
CA SER A 87 -0.42 2.67 -14.71
C SER A 87 -1.31 3.08 -13.54
N VAL A 88 -0.88 4.10 -12.79
CA VAL A 88 -1.65 4.70 -11.69
C VAL A 88 -1.73 6.21 -11.90
N THR A 89 -2.95 6.74 -11.93
CA THR A 89 -3.22 8.16 -12.22
C THR A 89 -4.13 8.77 -11.15
N ALA A 90 -3.80 9.96 -10.66
CA ALA A 90 -4.65 10.68 -9.73
C ALA A 90 -5.98 11.06 -10.38
N ILE A 91 -7.11 10.74 -9.75
CA ILE A 91 -8.44 11.15 -10.24
C ILE A 91 -8.90 12.48 -9.64
N GLU A 92 -8.31 12.85 -8.51
CA GLU A 92 -8.52 14.09 -7.77
C GLU A 92 -7.18 14.60 -7.23
N GLU A 93 -7.16 15.74 -6.53
CA GLU A 93 -5.95 16.15 -5.81
C GLU A 93 -5.61 15.09 -4.76
N CYS A 94 -4.38 14.58 -4.78
CA CYS A 94 -3.91 13.58 -3.83
C CYS A 94 -2.72 14.10 -3.04
N LEU A 95 -2.65 13.73 -1.76
CA LEU A 95 -1.46 13.91 -0.94
C LEU A 95 -0.74 12.57 -0.86
N ILE A 96 0.55 12.55 -1.19
CA ILE A 96 1.37 11.35 -1.18
C ILE A 96 2.65 11.55 -0.36
N LEU A 97 3.14 10.47 0.24
CA LEU A 97 4.51 10.36 0.76
C LEU A 97 5.32 9.51 -0.21
N SER A 98 6.36 10.08 -0.80
CA SER A 98 7.31 9.41 -1.69
C SER A 98 8.58 9.07 -0.94
N ILE A 99 8.93 7.78 -0.86
CA ILE A 99 10.15 7.30 -0.19
C ILE A 99 11.12 6.81 -1.28
N PRO A 100 12.28 7.45 -1.47
CA PRO A 100 13.23 7.05 -2.50
C PRO A 100 13.66 5.59 -2.33
N ARG A 101 13.62 4.84 -3.43
CA ARG A 101 13.94 3.40 -3.45
C ARG A 101 15.33 3.12 -2.89
N ARG A 102 16.31 3.98 -3.23
CA ARG A 102 17.70 3.87 -2.74
C ARG A 102 17.77 3.92 -1.21
N LEU A 103 17.14 4.93 -0.60
CA LEU A 103 17.17 5.11 0.85
C LEU A 103 16.43 3.97 1.57
N LEU A 104 15.32 3.50 1.00
CA LEU A 104 14.58 2.37 1.55
C LEU A 104 15.40 1.09 1.50
N ALA A 105 16.08 0.82 0.38
CA ALA A 105 16.95 -0.34 0.24
C ALA A 105 18.10 -0.31 1.27
N GLU A 106 18.80 0.83 1.38
CA GLU A 106 19.86 1.02 2.37
C GLU A 106 19.36 0.78 3.80
N LYS A 107 18.16 1.27 4.12
CA LYS A 107 17.56 1.07 5.45
C LYS A 107 17.23 -0.39 5.74
N LEU A 108 16.71 -1.12 4.74
CA LEU A 108 16.39 -2.55 4.88
C LEU A 108 17.64 -3.41 5.05
N GLU A 109 18.76 -3.02 4.43
CA GLU A 109 20.05 -3.70 4.58
C GLU A 109 20.69 -3.44 5.95
N GLN A 110 20.58 -2.21 6.45
CA GLN A 110 21.26 -1.79 7.69
C GLN A 110 20.47 -2.08 8.96
N ASP A 111 19.14 -2.17 8.89
CA ASP A 111 18.27 -2.37 10.05
C ASP A 111 17.38 -3.61 9.87
N VAL A 112 17.85 -4.72 10.44
CA VAL A 112 17.16 -6.02 10.41
C VAL A 112 15.76 -5.92 11.02
N LEU A 113 15.58 -5.14 12.09
CA LEU A 113 14.28 -5.03 12.76
C LEU A 113 13.28 -4.22 11.91
N PHE A 114 13.73 -3.14 11.28
CA PHE A 114 12.93 -2.42 10.28
C PHE A 114 12.57 -3.35 9.11
N SER A 115 13.54 -4.11 8.61
CA SER A 115 13.35 -5.06 7.50
C SER A 115 12.29 -6.11 7.79
N LEU A 116 12.36 -6.75 8.96
CA LEU A 116 11.36 -7.75 9.38
C LEU A 116 9.96 -7.14 9.44
N ARG A 117 9.81 -5.96 10.05
CA ARG A 117 8.50 -5.29 10.16
C ARG A 117 7.99 -4.82 8.80
N PHE A 118 8.85 -4.25 7.96
CA PHE A 118 8.51 -3.81 6.61
C PHE A 118 8.02 -4.96 5.74
N TYR A 119 8.77 -6.05 5.66
CA TYR A 119 8.36 -7.21 4.86
C TYR A 119 7.12 -7.89 5.44
N ARG A 120 6.97 -7.99 6.78
CA ARG A 120 5.72 -8.46 7.42
C ARG A 120 4.53 -7.59 7.00
N ALA A 121 4.69 -6.26 6.96
CA ALA A 121 3.70 -5.32 6.46
C ALA A 121 3.32 -5.57 5.00
N ILE A 122 4.32 -5.69 4.11
CA ILE A 122 4.09 -5.94 2.68
C ILE A 122 3.41 -7.30 2.46
N THR A 123 3.84 -8.35 3.17
CA THR A 123 3.21 -9.67 3.06
C THR A 123 1.73 -9.61 3.47
N LYS A 124 1.40 -9.01 4.61
CA LYS A 124 0.00 -8.87 5.05
C LYS A 124 -0.81 -8.03 4.04
N PHE A 125 -0.23 -6.97 3.51
CA PHE A 125 -0.86 -6.13 2.50
C PHE A 125 -1.16 -6.91 1.21
N LEU A 126 -0.17 -7.60 0.64
CA LEU A 126 -0.34 -8.38 -0.59
C LEU A 126 -1.30 -9.55 -0.39
N SER A 127 -1.28 -10.23 0.77
CA SER A 127 -2.26 -11.29 1.09
C SER A 127 -3.69 -10.74 1.15
N SER A 128 -3.90 -9.57 1.75
CA SER A 128 -5.21 -8.90 1.79
C SER A 128 -5.67 -8.51 0.37
N ARG A 129 -4.76 -7.99 -0.44
CA ARG A 129 -5.02 -7.59 -1.83
C ARG A 129 -5.36 -8.79 -2.73
N LEU A 130 -4.65 -9.90 -2.56
CA LEU A 130 -4.92 -11.16 -3.28
C LEU A 130 -6.30 -11.70 -2.92
N ARG A 131 -6.64 -11.81 -1.62
CA ARG A 131 -7.98 -12.25 -1.19
C ARG A 131 -9.09 -11.35 -1.76
N GLY A 132 -8.88 -10.03 -1.74
CA GLY A 132 -9.83 -9.08 -2.33
C GLY A 132 -9.97 -9.22 -3.86
N THR A 133 -8.89 -9.62 -4.54
CA THR A 133 -8.90 -9.86 -5.99
C THR A 133 -9.63 -11.15 -6.33
N VAL A 134 -9.34 -12.25 -5.62
CA VAL A 134 -10.00 -13.55 -5.81
C VAL A 134 -11.52 -13.46 -5.60
N ARG A 135 -11.98 -12.72 -4.57
CA ARG A 135 -13.43 -12.51 -4.34
C ARG A 135 -14.13 -11.84 -5.54
N ARG A 136 -13.47 -10.87 -6.19
CA ARG A 136 -14.03 -10.20 -7.38
C ARG A 136 -14.12 -11.10 -8.61
N PHE A 137 -13.26 -12.12 -8.70
CA PHE A 137 -13.34 -13.13 -9.77
C PHE A 137 -14.39 -14.21 -9.47
N GLY A 138 -14.66 -14.48 -8.18
CA GLY A 138 -15.65 -15.46 -7.73
C GLY A 138 -17.11 -14.99 -7.87
N GLU A 139 -17.38 -13.69 -7.97
CA GLU A 139 -18.74 -13.16 -8.17
C GLU A 139 -19.27 -13.39 -9.61
N ASP A 140 -18.40 -13.70 -10.58
CA ASP A 140 -18.77 -13.99 -11.99
C ASP A 140 -18.56 -15.46 -12.41
N THR A 141 -18.09 -16.34 -11.50
CA THR A 141 -17.89 -17.76 -11.85
C THR A 141 -18.37 -18.67 -10.73
N ASP A 142 -19.45 -19.39 -11.02
CA ASP A 142 -20.02 -20.46 -10.20
C ASP A 142 -19.05 -21.66 -10.13
N TYR A 143 -18.00 -21.55 -9.31
CA TYR A 143 -17.15 -22.69 -8.93
C TYR A 143 -16.71 -22.59 -7.48
N LEU A 144 -17.36 -23.43 -6.67
CA LEU A 144 -16.84 -24.11 -5.49
C LEU A 144 -16.31 -23.20 -4.37
N ILE A 145 -17.26 -22.90 -3.48
CA ILE A 145 -17.11 -22.66 -2.05
C ILE A 145 -15.92 -23.46 -1.50
N TYR A 146 -14.77 -22.80 -1.30
CA TYR A 146 -13.90 -23.18 -0.19
C TYR A 146 -14.55 -22.62 1.06
N GLN A 147 -15.36 -23.44 1.72
CA GLN A 147 -15.66 -23.26 3.13
C GLN A 147 -14.34 -23.54 3.83
N ASP A 148 -13.64 -22.48 4.22
CA ASP A 148 -12.52 -22.58 5.12
C ASP A 148 -13.06 -23.08 6.46
N PRO A 149 -12.76 -24.32 6.90
CA PRO A 149 -13.23 -24.83 8.19
C PRO A 149 -12.60 -24.07 9.36
N ASP A 150 -11.60 -23.22 9.11
CA ASP A 150 -10.96 -22.35 10.10
C ASP A 150 -11.59 -20.94 10.18
N ASP A 151 -12.70 -20.65 9.47
CA ASP A 151 -13.42 -19.35 9.54
C ASP A 151 -14.33 -19.19 10.79
N GLU A 152 -14.19 -20.08 11.78
CA GLU A 152 -14.60 -19.82 13.17
C GLU A 152 -13.42 -19.47 14.11
N GLY A 153 -12.20 -19.30 13.56
CA GLY A 153 -10.98 -19.36 14.36
C GLY A 153 -9.87 -18.38 14.02
N VAL A 154 -10.10 -17.33 13.20
CA VAL A 154 -9.19 -16.17 13.27
C VAL A 154 -9.62 -15.33 14.46
N SER A 155 -9.22 -15.81 15.65
CA SER A 155 -9.24 -15.05 16.89
C SER A 155 -8.88 -13.59 16.60
N GLN A 156 -9.60 -12.67 17.23
CA GLN A 156 -9.30 -11.22 17.31
C GLN A 156 -7.86 -10.87 17.78
N GLN A 157 -6.91 -11.80 17.74
CA GLN A 157 -5.56 -11.76 18.28
C GLN A 157 -4.45 -11.59 17.23
N LEU A 158 -4.69 -11.69 15.91
CA LEU A 158 -3.64 -11.53 14.89
C LEU A 158 -3.62 -10.18 14.15
N VAL A 159 -4.62 -9.33 14.40
CA VAL A 159 -4.41 -7.89 14.33
C VAL A 159 -4.07 -7.50 15.75
N GLU A 160 -2.79 -7.24 16.04
CA GLU A 160 -2.40 -6.52 17.24
C GLU A 160 -3.04 -5.12 17.14
N ASN A 161 -4.31 -5.06 17.57
CA ASN A 161 -5.14 -3.90 17.76
C ASN A 161 -5.50 -3.10 16.48
N PRO A 162 -6.64 -3.38 15.81
CA PRO A 162 -7.12 -2.56 14.68
C PRO A 162 -7.29 -1.08 15.05
N ASP A 163 -7.56 -0.79 16.32
CA ASP A 163 -7.60 0.57 16.86
C ASP A 163 -6.21 1.23 16.91
N LEU A 164 -5.13 0.46 17.10
CA LEU A 164 -3.77 0.98 17.10
C LEU A 164 -3.34 1.40 15.69
N ALA A 165 -3.63 0.59 14.67
CA ALA A 165 -3.27 0.94 13.31
C ALA A 165 -4.01 2.22 12.85
N LYS A 166 -5.32 2.33 13.19
CA LYS A 166 -6.11 3.54 12.95
C LYS A 166 -5.57 4.75 13.71
N SER A 167 -5.30 4.59 15.01
CA SER A 167 -4.75 5.65 15.85
C SER A 167 -3.37 6.10 15.37
N ARG A 168 -2.51 5.18 14.92
CA ARG A 168 -1.21 5.49 14.33
C ARG A 168 -1.33 6.23 13.01
N PHE A 169 -2.29 5.87 12.16
CA PHE A 169 -2.53 6.61 10.92
C PHE A 169 -3.05 8.02 11.20
N GLU A 170 -4.01 8.18 12.10
CA GLU A 170 -4.51 9.49 12.52
C GLU A 170 -3.40 10.33 13.18
N TRP A 171 -2.58 9.72 14.03
CA TRP A 171 -1.40 10.35 14.63
C TRP A 171 -0.37 10.73 13.58
N LEU A 172 -0.10 9.86 12.60
CA LEU A 172 0.80 10.12 11.48
C LEU A 172 0.24 11.30 10.66
N LEU A 173 -1.05 11.30 10.31
CA LEU A 173 -1.71 12.43 9.65
C LEU A 173 -1.63 13.72 10.47
N GLN A 174 -1.78 13.67 11.79
CA GLN A 174 -1.63 14.84 12.66
C GLN A 174 -0.19 15.37 12.66
N ARG A 175 0.80 14.49 12.77
CA ARG A 175 2.23 14.85 12.68
C ARG A 175 2.61 15.37 11.29
N LEU A 176 1.95 14.85 10.25
CA LEU A 176 2.07 15.33 8.87
C LEU A 176 1.39 16.70 8.65
N LYS A 177 0.36 17.04 9.42
CA LYS A 177 -0.36 18.33 9.35
C LYS A 177 0.30 19.45 10.16
N GLY A 178 1.15 19.11 11.14
CA GLY A 178 1.80 20.04 12.07
C GLY A 178 3.20 20.53 11.66
N THR A 179 3.59 20.38 10.39
CA THR A 179 4.84 20.90 9.80
C THR A 179 4.49 21.75 8.58
#